data_AF-K5WRF5-F1
#
_entry.id   AF-K5WRF5-F1
#
_cell.length_a   1.000
_cell.length_b   1.000
_cell.length_c   1.000
_cell.angle_alpha   90.00
_cell.angle_beta   90.00
_cell.angle_gamma   90.00
#
_symmetry.space_group_name_H-M   'P 1'
#
loop_
_entity.id
_entity.type
_entity.pdbx_description
1 polymer ?
#
loop_
_entity_poly.entity_id
_entity_poly.type
_entity_poly.pdbx_seq_one_letter_code
_entity_poly.pdbx_strand_id
1 'polypeptide(L)'
;MVKFAHEYSFEGRNALSHTGPPLAPKLWHCARVESGGMLYVVAMDFVAHRPRRLSRADCASFDKAVQVLHNRNLVFGGLRKSNVLLRPNGGLMLIDFDWCGTVGEARYPYDIQVIQLINNNMPWHWGVQPGGLITKEHDEFLLEGLIQESEHS
;
A
#
# COMPACT_ATOMS: atom_id res chain seq x y z
N MET A 1 1.42 -7.00 -15.30
CA MET A 1 1.52 -7.89 -14.13
C MET A 1 0.14 -8.44 -13.82
N VAL A 2 0.03 -9.72 -13.46
CA VAL A 2 -1.21 -10.34 -12.98
C VAL A 2 -1.00 -10.76 -11.53
N LYS A 3 -1.97 -10.48 -10.67
CA LYS A 3 -2.00 -10.83 -9.25
C LYS A 3 -3.29 -11.59 -8.92
N PHE A 4 -3.18 -12.57 -8.03
CA PHE A 4 -4.30 -13.23 -7.37
C PHE A 4 -4.33 -12.82 -5.90
N ALA A 5 -5.50 -12.47 -5.37
CA ALA A 5 -5.66 -12.01 -3.99
C ALA A 5 -7.00 -12.47 -3.40
N HIS A 6 -7.08 -12.69 -2.08
CA HIS A 6 -8.36 -12.99 -1.43
C HIS A 6 -9.25 -11.77 -1.30
N GLU A 7 -8.65 -10.62 -1.01
CA GLU A 7 -9.29 -9.31 -0.95
C GLU A 7 -8.50 -8.32 -1.79
N TYR A 8 -9.18 -7.35 -2.40
CA TYR A 8 -8.53 -6.31 -3.18
C TYR A 8 -9.40 -5.05 -3.25
N SER A 9 -8.87 -3.92 -2.76
CA SER A 9 -9.57 -2.64 -2.85
C SER A 9 -9.43 -2.01 -4.23
N PHE A 10 -10.43 -2.25 -5.08
CA PHE A 10 -10.57 -1.53 -6.34
C PHE A 10 -10.71 -0.02 -6.09
N GLU A 11 -11.49 0.37 -5.09
CA GLU A 11 -11.75 1.78 -4.76
C GLU A 11 -10.46 2.53 -4.39
N GLY A 12 -9.68 1.99 -3.45
CA GLY A 12 -8.42 2.60 -3.02
C GLY A 12 -7.42 2.72 -4.15
N ARG A 13 -7.26 1.66 -4.96
CA ARG A 13 -6.40 1.73 -6.15
C ARG A 13 -6.92 2.76 -7.16
N ASN A 14 -8.23 2.83 -7.38
CA ASN A 14 -8.82 3.74 -8.35
C ASN A 14 -8.68 5.21 -7.93
N ALA A 15 -8.78 5.50 -6.63
CA ALA A 15 -8.55 6.83 -6.07
C ALA A 15 -7.15 7.36 -6.43
N LEU A 16 -6.13 6.52 -6.33
CA LEU A 16 -4.74 6.90 -6.64
C LEU A 16 -4.45 7.00 -8.14
N SER A 17 -5.20 6.28 -8.96
CA SER A 17 -4.97 6.21 -10.40
C SER A 17 -5.45 7.45 -11.17
N HIS A 18 -6.40 8.18 -10.60
CA HIS A 18 -6.94 9.42 -11.17
C HIS A 18 -6.17 10.68 -10.74
N THR A 19 -5.05 10.52 -10.03
CA THR A 19 -4.20 11.64 -9.64
C THR A 19 -3.27 12.07 -10.78
N GLY A 20 -2.89 13.35 -10.81
CA GLY A 20 -1.85 13.88 -11.70
C GLY A 20 -0.55 14.15 -10.93
N PRO A 21 0.56 13.43 -11.18
CA PRO A 21 0.68 12.17 -11.93
C PRO A 21 0.08 10.96 -11.15
N PRO A 22 -0.21 9.82 -11.80
CA PRO A 22 -0.79 8.65 -11.15
C PRO A 22 0.10 8.07 -10.04
N LEU A 23 -0.54 7.64 -8.95
CA LEU A 23 0.08 7.08 -7.74
C LEU A 23 -0.19 5.57 -7.57
N ALA A 24 -0.79 4.93 -8.57
CA ALA A 24 -0.92 3.48 -8.68
C ALA A 24 -0.78 3.06 -10.17
N PRO A 25 -0.29 1.85 -10.47
CA PRO A 25 -0.19 1.37 -11.85
C PRO A 25 -1.56 1.34 -12.55
N LYS A 26 -1.58 1.53 -13.87
CA LYS A 26 -2.81 1.40 -14.67
C LYS A 26 -3.39 0.00 -14.54
N LEU A 27 -4.69 -0.10 -14.30
CA LEU A 27 -5.43 -1.35 -14.19
C LEU A 27 -6.08 -1.68 -15.52
N TRP A 28 -5.91 -2.91 -15.95
CA TRP A 28 -6.51 -3.48 -17.15
C TRP A 28 -7.70 -4.39 -16.79
N HIS A 29 -7.63 -5.07 -15.65
CA HIS A 29 -8.69 -5.97 -15.19
C HIS A 29 -8.69 -6.09 -13.67
N CYS A 30 -9.88 -6.16 -13.07
CA CYS A 30 -10.08 -6.51 -11.66
C CYS A 30 -11.45 -7.19 -11.54
N ALA A 31 -11.46 -8.49 -11.30
CA ALA A 31 -12.69 -9.24 -11.09
C ALA A 31 -12.49 -10.31 -10.01
N ARG A 32 -13.55 -10.56 -9.23
CA ARG A 32 -13.60 -11.69 -8.31
C ARG A 32 -14.10 -12.92 -9.07
N VAL A 33 -13.33 -14.00 -9.03
CA VAL A 33 -13.60 -15.25 -9.74
C VAL A 33 -13.97 -16.31 -8.71
N GLU A 34 -15.19 -16.82 -8.80
CA GLU A 34 -15.72 -17.82 -7.86
C GLU A 34 -15.05 -19.19 -8.06
N SER A 35 -14.77 -19.54 -9.31
CA SER A 35 -14.07 -20.77 -9.68
C SER A 35 -12.59 -20.69 -9.26
N GLY A 36 -12.19 -21.46 -8.24
CA GLY A 36 -10.80 -21.50 -7.76
C GLY A 36 -10.53 -20.83 -6.41
N GLY A 37 -11.54 -20.72 -5.54
CA GLY A 37 -11.35 -20.27 -4.15
C GLY A 37 -11.71 -18.81 -3.88
N MET A 38 -12.60 -18.22 -4.70
CA MET A 38 -13.13 -16.86 -4.52
C MET A 38 -12.06 -15.77 -4.49
N LEU A 39 -11.14 -15.81 -5.46
CA LEU A 39 -10.01 -14.89 -5.56
C LEU A 39 -10.30 -13.72 -6.51
N TYR A 40 -9.74 -12.56 -6.21
CA TYR A 40 -9.57 -11.48 -7.17
C TYR A 40 -8.46 -11.81 -8.16
N VAL A 41 -8.73 -11.61 -9.45
CA VAL A 41 -7.74 -11.58 -10.53
C VAL A 41 -7.53 -10.13 -10.95
N VAL A 42 -6.33 -9.63 -10.74
CA VAL A 42 -5.98 -8.22 -10.96
C VAL A 42 -4.86 -8.13 -12.00
N ALA A 43 -5.16 -7.55 -13.16
CA ALA A 43 -4.19 -7.27 -14.20
C ALA A 43 -3.90 -5.77 -14.28
N MET A 44 -2.63 -5.39 -14.20
CA MET A 44 -2.17 -3.99 -14.21
C MET A 44 -0.87 -3.83 -14.99
N ASP A 45 -0.46 -2.59 -15.26
CA ASP A 45 0.82 -2.28 -15.89
C ASP A 45 1.98 -2.93 -15.13
N PHE A 46 2.96 -3.41 -15.89
CA PHE A 46 4.26 -3.71 -15.33
C PHE A 46 5.05 -2.40 -15.23
N VAL A 47 5.37 -1.99 -14.00
CA VAL A 47 6.15 -0.80 -13.74
C VAL A 47 7.56 -1.24 -13.34
N ALA A 48 8.56 -0.82 -14.11
CA ALA A 48 9.96 -1.13 -13.81
C ALA A 48 10.37 -0.48 -12.48
N HIS A 49 10.64 -1.31 -11.47
CA HIS A 49 11.15 -0.86 -10.18
C HIS A 49 12.67 -0.74 -10.21
N ARG A 50 13.18 0.42 -9.81
CA ARG A 50 14.62 0.65 -9.60
C ARG A 50 14.85 0.99 -8.13
N PRO A 51 15.34 0.05 -7.31
CA PRO A 51 15.72 0.35 -5.93
C PRO A 51 16.72 1.50 -5.93
N ARG A 52 16.40 2.56 -5.17
CA ARG A 52 17.26 3.72 -4.96
C ARG A 52 16.84 4.42 -3.67
N ARG A 53 17.68 5.33 -3.18
CA ARG A 53 17.29 6.23 -2.08
C ARG A 53 16.05 7.03 -2.46
N LEU A 54 15.17 7.25 -1.49
CA LEU A 54 14.01 8.09 -1.69
C LEU A 54 14.48 9.52 -1.97
N SER A 55 13.90 10.11 -3.00
CA SER A 55 14.05 11.52 -3.30
C SER A 55 12.92 12.29 -2.64
N ARG A 56 13.07 13.61 -2.53
CA ARG A 56 11.99 14.49 -2.06
C ARG A 56 10.69 14.32 -2.87
N ALA A 57 10.81 14.03 -4.17
CA ALA A 57 9.65 13.77 -5.03
C ALA A 57 8.93 12.45 -4.70
N ASP A 58 9.64 11.45 -4.17
CA ASP A 58 9.03 10.21 -3.69
C ASP A 58 8.32 10.44 -2.38
N CYS A 59 8.94 11.11 -1.40
CA CYS A 59 8.27 11.45 -0.14
C CYS A 59 6.99 12.26 -0.38
N ALA A 60 7.04 13.27 -1.25
CA ALA A 60 5.84 14.02 -1.63
C ALA A 60 4.77 13.16 -2.33
N SER A 61 5.18 12.12 -3.07
CA SER A 61 4.23 11.17 -3.69
C SER A 61 3.60 10.24 -2.65
N PHE A 62 4.35 9.85 -1.61
CA PHE A 62 3.83 9.08 -0.48
C PHE A 62 2.78 9.86 0.29
N ASP A 63 3.13 11.07 0.74
CA ASP A 63 2.23 11.94 1.50
C ASP A 63 0.93 12.16 0.72
N LYS A 64 1.06 12.45 -0.58
CA LYS A 64 -0.08 12.64 -1.47
C LYS A 64 -0.94 11.38 -1.60
N ALA A 65 -0.33 10.19 -1.69
CA ALA A 65 -1.06 8.94 -1.80
C ALA A 65 -1.90 8.67 -0.54
N VAL A 66 -1.27 8.79 0.64
CA VAL A 66 -1.94 8.60 1.93
C VAL A 66 -3.06 9.63 2.12
N GLN A 67 -2.79 10.91 1.84
CA GLN A 67 -3.81 11.96 1.92
C GLN A 67 -5.00 11.70 0.98
N VAL A 68 -4.76 11.27 -0.26
CA VAL A 68 -5.85 10.98 -1.21
C VAL A 68 -6.75 9.85 -0.71
N LEU A 69 -6.18 8.81 -0.10
CA LEU A 69 -6.95 7.72 0.49
C LEU A 69 -7.71 8.20 1.73
N HIS A 70 -7.02 8.87 2.66
CA HIS A 70 -7.60 9.31 3.92
C HIS A 70 -8.74 10.32 3.74
N ASN A 71 -8.63 11.22 2.75
CA ASN A 71 -9.68 12.18 2.38
C ASN A 71 -10.94 11.50 1.82
N ARG A 72 -10.83 10.25 1.36
CA ARG A 72 -11.94 9.41 0.90
C ARG A 72 -12.40 8.42 1.96
N ASN A 73 -11.96 8.59 3.20
CA ASN A 73 -12.23 7.67 4.30
C ASN A 73 -11.70 6.24 4.05
N LEU A 74 -10.58 6.12 3.32
CA LEU A 74 -9.89 4.86 3.06
C LEU A 74 -8.55 4.84 3.80
N VAL A 75 -8.14 3.67 4.27
CA VAL A 75 -6.80 3.36 4.79
C VAL A 75 -6.09 2.41 3.84
N PHE A 76 -4.76 2.43 3.79
CA PHE A 76 -3.97 1.52 2.97
C PHE A 76 -3.58 0.24 3.72
N GLY A 77 -3.16 0.38 4.98
CA GLY A 77 -2.83 -0.68 5.93
C GLY A 77 -1.51 -1.41 5.69
N GLY A 78 -1.08 -1.54 4.43
CA GLY A 78 0.10 -2.30 4.03
C GLY A 78 1.30 -1.47 3.62
N LEU A 79 1.50 -0.26 4.14
CA LEU A 79 2.62 0.59 3.74
C LEU A 79 3.97 -0.04 4.15
N ARG A 80 4.72 -0.53 3.17
CA ARG A 80 6.03 -1.16 3.34
C ARG A 80 6.82 -1.09 2.03
N LYS A 81 8.15 -1.24 2.11
CA LYS A 81 9.04 -1.15 0.93
C LYS A 81 8.61 -2.07 -0.22
N SER A 82 8.13 -3.29 0.07
CA SER A 82 7.68 -4.24 -0.96
C SER A 82 6.38 -3.85 -1.66
N ASN A 83 5.60 -2.92 -1.09
CA ASN A 83 4.34 -2.45 -1.65
C ASN A 83 4.51 -1.10 -2.40
N VAL A 84 5.75 -0.70 -2.66
CA VAL A 84 6.10 0.61 -3.22
C VAL A 84 6.98 0.42 -4.46
N LEU A 85 6.58 1.03 -5.57
CA LEU A 85 7.35 1.05 -6.81
C LEU A 85 7.93 2.43 -7.05
N LEU A 86 9.26 2.56 -6.92
CA LEU A 86 10.00 3.76 -7.31
C LEU A 86 10.18 3.84 -8.82
N ARG A 87 9.72 4.95 -9.42
CA ARG A 87 9.89 5.20 -10.86
C ARG A 87 11.31 5.69 -11.17
N PRO A 88 11.86 5.38 -12.36
CA PRO A 88 13.18 5.82 -12.78
C PRO A 88 13.37 7.34 -12.73
N ASN A 89 12.36 8.11 -13.12
CA ASN A 89 12.42 9.57 -13.23
C ASN A 89 11.85 10.31 -12.00
N GLY A 90 11.71 9.62 -10.88
CA GLY A 90 11.13 10.19 -9.66
C GLY A 90 9.64 9.93 -9.46
N GLY A 91 9.23 9.97 -8.20
CA GLY A 91 7.90 9.63 -7.73
C GLY A 91 7.69 8.13 -7.60
N LEU A 92 6.68 7.77 -6.82
CA LEU A 92 6.34 6.39 -6.53
C LEU A 92 4.92 6.04 -6.93
N MET A 93 4.66 4.74 -6.95
CA MET A 93 3.33 4.18 -7.01
C MET A 93 3.15 3.16 -5.89
N LEU A 94 1.96 3.14 -5.29
CA LEU A 94 1.56 2.07 -4.38
C LEU A 94 1.01 0.89 -5.17
N ILE A 95 1.28 -0.31 -4.68
CA ILE A 95 0.74 -1.59 -5.17
C ILE A 95 0.23 -2.41 -3.99
N ASP A 96 -0.45 -3.52 -4.27
CA ASP A 96 -0.90 -4.45 -3.22
C ASP A 96 -1.92 -3.82 -2.24
N PHE A 97 -3.13 -3.58 -2.77
CA PHE A 97 -4.26 -2.95 -2.08
C PHE A 97 -5.16 -3.95 -1.33
N ASP A 98 -4.61 -5.09 -0.91
CA ASP A 98 -5.40 -6.18 -0.33
C ASP A 98 -5.92 -5.84 1.07
N TRP A 99 -5.20 -4.98 1.79
CA TRP A 99 -5.58 -4.52 3.13
C TRP A 99 -6.21 -3.12 3.10
N CYS A 100 -6.26 -2.51 1.92
CA CYS A 100 -6.85 -1.19 1.77
C CYS A 100 -8.37 -1.29 1.89
N GLY A 101 -9.02 -0.29 2.48
CA GLY A 101 -10.47 -0.27 2.61
C GLY A 101 -10.97 0.86 3.48
N THR A 102 -12.28 0.87 3.77
CA THR A 102 -12.92 1.93 4.56
C THR A 102 -12.40 1.95 6.00
N VAL A 103 -12.15 3.15 6.53
CA VAL A 103 -11.86 3.37 7.95
C VAL A 103 -13.02 2.81 8.79
N GLY A 104 -12.69 1.99 9.80
CA GLY A 104 -13.70 1.35 10.67
C GLY A 104 -14.23 0.01 10.15
N GLU A 105 -13.90 -0.38 8.92
CA GLU A 105 -14.30 -1.65 8.31
C GLU A 105 -13.09 -2.51 7.94
N ALA A 106 -12.06 -1.90 7.35
CA ALA A 106 -10.84 -2.58 6.92
C ALA A 106 -10.11 -3.21 8.10
N ARG A 107 -9.67 -4.46 7.93
CA ARG A 107 -9.01 -5.26 8.98
C ARG A 107 -7.73 -5.88 8.48
N TYR A 108 -6.77 -6.00 9.39
CA TYR A 108 -5.61 -6.86 9.16
C TYR A 108 -6.03 -8.33 9.13
N PRO A 109 -5.34 -9.17 8.35
CA PRO A 109 -5.63 -10.59 8.35
C PRO A 109 -5.27 -11.22 9.71
N TYR A 110 -5.93 -12.32 10.07
CA TYR A 110 -5.72 -12.98 11.36
C TYR A 110 -4.35 -13.65 11.49
N ASP A 111 -3.68 -13.91 10.37
CA ASP A 111 -2.34 -14.47 10.30
C ASP A 111 -1.24 -13.40 10.12
N ILE A 112 -1.57 -12.11 10.31
CA ILE A 112 -0.59 -11.04 10.25
C ILE A 112 0.56 -11.31 11.22
N GLN A 113 1.78 -11.34 10.68
CA GLN A 113 2.98 -11.49 11.47
C GLN A 113 3.41 -10.12 12.01
N VAL A 114 2.93 -9.80 13.21
CA VAL A 114 3.40 -8.67 14.04
C VAL A 114 4.65 -9.08 14.81
N ILE A 115 5.73 -9.44 14.10
CA ILE A 115 7.01 -9.71 14.75
C ILE A 115 7.69 -8.35 14.96
N GLN A 116 7.82 -7.93 16.22
CA GLN A 116 8.72 -6.84 16.59
C GLN A 116 10.15 -7.32 16.41
N LEU A 117 10.72 -7.14 15.21
CA LEU A 117 12.11 -7.49 14.97
C LEU A 117 13.01 -6.48 15.69
N ILE A 118 13.66 -6.99 16.74
CA ILE A 118 14.96 -6.50 17.21
C ILE A 118 15.85 -6.45 15.95
N ASN A 119 16.44 -5.28 15.65
CA ASN A 119 17.31 -4.97 14.49
C ASN A 119 16.73 -4.08 13.36
N ASN A 120 15.90 -3.08 13.71
CA ASN A 120 15.74 -1.85 12.90
C ASN A 120 15.12 -1.95 11.50
N ASN A 121 14.25 -2.94 11.23
CA ASN A 121 13.39 -2.92 10.04
C ASN A 121 11.92 -3.11 10.45
N MET A 122 11.20 -1.98 10.42
CA MET A 122 9.77 -1.72 10.65
C MET A 122 8.96 -2.66 11.57
N PRO A 123 8.85 -2.42 12.89
CA PRO A 123 7.84 -3.06 13.71
C PRO A 123 6.55 -2.25 13.55
N TRP A 124 5.48 -2.87 13.12
CA TRP A 124 4.14 -2.28 13.01
C TRP A 124 3.79 -1.28 14.13
N HIS A 125 2.93 -0.30 13.84
CA HIS A 125 2.34 0.56 14.88
C HIS A 125 1.81 -0.31 16.04
N TRP A 126 1.99 0.11 17.29
CA TRP A 126 1.69 -0.70 18.48
C TRP A 126 0.22 -1.16 18.58
N GLY A 127 -0.70 -0.45 17.92
CA GLY A 127 -2.11 -0.80 17.82
C GLY A 127 -2.46 -1.87 16.76
N VAL A 128 -1.50 -2.31 15.95
CA VAL A 128 -1.70 -3.35 14.95
C VAL A 128 -1.81 -4.71 15.62
N GLN A 129 -2.89 -5.43 15.32
CA GLN A 129 -3.15 -6.76 15.86
C GLN A 129 -3.90 -7.63 14.84
N PRO A 130 -3.77 -8.97 14.94
CA PRO A 130 -4.55 -9.91 14.13
C PRO A 130 -6.06 -9.63 14.15
N GLY A 131 -6.67 -9.50 12.96
CA GLY A 131 -8.11 -9.19 12.82
C GLY A 131 -8.50 -7.77 13.28
N GLY A 132 -7.55 -6.97 13.74
CA GLY A 132 -7.75 -5.60 14.22
C GLY A 132 -8.11 -4.65 13.09
N LEU A 133 -8.82 -3.57 13.43
CA LEU A 133 -9.13 -2.51 12.47
C LEU A 133 -7.84 -1.81 12.01
N ILE A 134 -7.80 -1.50 10.73
CA ILE A 134 -6.76 -0.66 10.15
C ILE A 134 -7.19 0.80 10.34
N THR A 135 -6.32 1.62 10.91
CA THR A 135 -6.59 3.02 11.19
C THR A 135 -5.66 3.93 10.37
N LYS A 136 -5.97 5.23 10.32
CA LYS A 136 -5.14 6.21 9.59
C LYS A 136 -3.77 6.37 10.23
N GLU A 137 -3.72 6.29 11.55
CA GLU A 137 -2.50 6.36 12.36
C GLU A 137 -1.54 5.22 12.02
N HIS A 138 -2.07 4.05 11.63
CA HIS A 138 -1.23 2.96 11.15
C HIS A 138 -0.52 3.31 9.83
N ASP A 139 -1.23 3.96 8.89
CA ASP A 139 -0.61 4.43 7.65
C ASP A 139 0.42 5.52 7.92
N GLU A 140 0.10 6.50 8.77
CA GLU A 140 0.99 7.60 9.14
C GLU A 140 2.28 7.08 9.79
N PHE A 141 2.18 6.16 10.75
CA PHE A 141 3.33 5.56 11.40
C PHE A 141 4.24 4.80 10.42
N LEU A 142 3.63 3.98 9.55
CA LEU A 142 4.40 3.21 8.55
C LEU A 142 5.05 4.13 7.51
N LEU A 143 4.38 5.23 7.15
CA LEU A 143 4.90 6.25 6.26
C LEU A 143 6.14 6.93 6.86
N GLU A 144 6.06 7.38 8.11
CA GLU A 144 7.18 8.00 8.83
C GLU A 144 8.38 7.05 8.90
N GLY A 145 8.16 5.77 9.23
CA GLY A 145 9.22 4.76 9.26
C GLY A 145 9.90 4.58 7.90
N LEU A 146 9.13 4.53 6.79
CA LEU A 146 9.70 4.43 5.44
C LEU A 146 10.56 5.64 5.06
N ILE A 147 10.14 6.85 5.45
CA ILE A 147 10.89 8.07 5.18
C ILE A 147 12.20 8.07 5.98
N GLN A 148 12.14 7.77 7.29
CA GLN A 148 13.32 7.75 8.16
C GLN A 148 14.35 6.69 7.74
N GLU A 149 13.92 5.47 7.41
CA GLU A 149 14.82 4.42 6.92
C GLU A 149 15.58 4.83 5.65
N SER A 150 14.95 5.65 4.81
CA SER A 150 15.55 6.13 3.55
C SER A 150 16.63 7.20 3.73
N GLU A 151 16.59 7.95 4.84
CA GLU A 151 17.59 8.96 5.18
C GLU A 151 18.89 8.32 5.70
N HIS A 152 18.77 7.17 6.36
CA HIS A 152 19.87 6.46 7.05
C HIS A 152 20.52 5.32 6.22
N SER A 153 19.99 5.01 5.03
CA SER A 153 20.55 4.03 4.07
C SER A 153 21.32 4.72 2.94
#